data_AF-A0A0B1SDP6-F1
#
_entry.id   AF-A0A0B1SDP6-F1
#
_cell.length_a   1.000
_cell.length_b   1.000
_cell.length_c   1.000
_cell.angle_alpha   90.00
_cell.angle_beta   90.00
_cell.angle_gamma   90.00
#
_symmetry.space_group_name_H-M   'P 1'
#
loop_
_entity.id
_entity.type
_entity.pdbx_description
1 polymer ?
#
loop_
_entity_poly.entity_id
_entity_poly.type
_entity_poly.pdbx_seq_one_letter_code
_entity_poly.pdbx_strand_id
1 'polypeptide(L)'
;MVDVFGNYVIQKFFEFGTPEQKAALGRSLKGNVMNLALQMYGCRVIQKAMESIDESLQLEILKEMEGHVLKCVKDQNGNHVVQKVIEKVKPERLQFIINTFTKNGPDTITQLSMHPYGCRVIQRVLEHCSEEQKRPVLEALHANMSTLIVDQYGNYVVQHVIEHGSNQDRDRIVQEVAGNVLRYAQHKFASNVIEKCLTCAARPHKTLLIDEFCGTPNE
;
A
#
# COMPACT_ATOMS: atom_id res chain seq x y z
N MET A 1 26.12 8.86 2.99
CA MET A 1 24.78 8.30 2.70
C MET A 1 23.72 9.38 2.42
N VAL A 2 23.76 10.53 3.10
CA VAL A 2 22.76 11.61 2.97
C VAL A 2 23.19 12.77 2.07
N ASP A 3 24.28 12.60 1.32
CA ASP A 3 24.78 13.63 0.39
C ASP A 3 24.09 13.52 -0.97
N VAL A 4 23.82 14.66 -1.62
CA VAL A 4 23.09 14.74 -2.91
C VAL A 4 23.77 13.96 -4.04
N PHE A 5 25.10 13.83 -4.03
CA PHE A 5 25.84 13.06 -5.03
C PHE A 5 26.40 11.76 -4.45
N GLY A 6 26.92 11.80 -3.22
CA GLY A 6 27.54 10.66 -2.56
C GLY A 6 26.57 9.49 -2.33
N ASN A 7 25.26 9.73 -2.21
CA ASN A 7 24.29 8.65 -2.07
C ASN A 7 24.31 7.68 -3.27
N TYR A 8 24.56 8.16 -4.49
CA TYR A 8 24.62 7.31 -5.68
C TYR A 8 25.78 6.32 -5.64
N VAL A 9 26.94 6.75 -5.14
CA VAL A 9 28.12 5.87 -4.98
C VAL A 9 27.81 4.73 -4.01
N ILE A 10 27.16 5.05 -2.88
CA ILE A 10 26.74 4.04 -1.90
C ILE A 10 25.72 3.07 -2.50
N GLN A 11 24.75 3.55 -3.27
CA GLN A 11 23.81 2.69 -3.99
C GLN A 11 24.52 1.75 -4.98
N LYS A 12 25.58 2.21 -5.66
CA LYS A 12 26.37 1.38 -6.57
C LYS A 12 27.16 0.30 -5.85
N PHE A 13 27.62 0.53 -4.62
CA PHE A 13 28.18 -0.54 -3.79
C PHE A 13 27.14 -1.61 -3.44
N PHE A 14 25.90 -1.24 -3.13
CA PHE A 14 24.84 -2.23 -2.95
C PHE A 14 24.49 -2.98 -4.23
N GLU A 15 24.62 -2.35 -5.40
CA GLU A 15 24.35 -2.99 -6.69
C GLU A 15 25.46 -3.95 -7.11
N PHE A 16 26.71 -3.48 -7.13
CA PHE A 16 27.85 -4.18 -7.75
C PHE A 16 28.91 -4.70 -6.78
N GLY A 17 28.84 -4.33 -5.49
CA GLY A 17 29.81 -4.79 -4.50
C GLY A 17 29.73 -6.30 -4.27
N THR A 18 30.81 -6.87 -3.71
CA THR A 18 30.80 -8.27 -3.29
C THR A 18 29.83 -8.49 -2.12
N PRO A 19 29.37 -9.72 -1.84
CA PRO A 19 28.53 -10.01 -0.69
C PRO A 19 29.10 -9.45 0.64
N GLU A 20 30.43 -9.52 0.83
CA GLU A 20 31.11 -9.01 2.02
C GLU A 20 31.06 -7.48 2.10
N GLN A 21 31.22 -6.79 0.96
CA GLN A 21 31.12 -5.33 0.88
C GLN A 21 29.69 -4.86 1.15
N LYS A 22 28.69 -5.53 0.56
CA LYS A 22 27.27 -5.25 0.81
C LYS A 22 26.93 -5.48 2.28
N ALA A 23 27.42 -6.56 2.88
CA ALA A 23 27.21 -6.87 4.29
C ALA A 23 27.89 -5.84 5.22
N ALA A 24 29.13 -5.43 4.91
CA ALA A 24 29.82 -4.39 5.67
C ALA A 24 29.07 -3.06 5.62
N LEU A 25 28.60 -2.67 4.43
CA LEU A 25 27.81 -1.46 4.25
C LEU A 25 26.46 -1.56 4.95
N GLY A 26 25.78 -2.72 4.87
CA GLY A 26 24.53 -3.00 5.58
C GLY A 26 24.69 -2.84 7.10
N ARG A 27 25.75 -3.42 7.68
CA ARG A 27 26.07 -3.25 9.11
C ARG A 27 26.30 -1.78 9.50
N SER A 28 26.83 -0.96 8.60
CA SER A 28 27.03 0.48 8.88
C SER A 28 25.74 1.30 8.91
N LEU A 29 24.61 0.74 8.44
CA LEU A 29 23.28 1.38 8.55
C LEU A 29 22.71 1.30 9.98
N LYS A 30 23.17 0.31 10.75
CA LYS A 30 22.66 0.00 12.08
C LYS A 30 22.78 1.19 13.03
N GLY A 31 21.73 1.44 13.79
CA GLY A 31 21.58 2.57 14.72
C GLY A 31 21.23 3.90 14.04
N ASN A 32 21.10 3.92 12.71
CA ASN A 32 20.81 5.14 11.95
C ASN A 32 19.69 4.94 10.91
N VAL A 33 19.00 3.80 10.92
CA VAL A 33 17.99 3.43 9.91
C VAL A 33 16.90 4.48 9.83
N MET A 34 16.37 4.90 10.98
CA MET A 34 15.26 5.85 11.04
C MET A 34 15.64 7.25 10.52
N ASN A 35 16.85 7.72 10.82
CA ASN A 35 17.34 8.99 10.29
C ASN A 35 17.51 8.93 8.77
N LEU A 36 18.04 7.82 8.26
CA LEU A 36 18.21 7.62 6.82
C LEU A 36 16.85 7.48 6.12
N ALA A 37 15.92 6.72 6.68
CA ALA A 37 14.61 6.48 6.07
C ALA A 37 13.80 7.77 5.87
N LEU A 38 13.91 8.73 6.79
CA LEU A 38 13.21 10.02 6.74
C LEU A 38 13.99 11.10 5.97
N GLN A 39 15.20 10.81 5.49
CA GLN A 39 16.04 11.75 4.77
C GLN A 39 15.97 11.51 3.25
N MET A 40 15.91 12.60 2.48
CA MET A 40 15.67 12.60 1.02
C MET A 40 16.60 11.70 0.19
N TYR A 41 17.88 11.61 0.55
CA TYR A 41 18.88 10.79 -0.14
C TYR A 41 19.16 9.48 0.61
N GLY A 42 19.10 9.51 1.95
CA GLY A 42 19.24 8.34 2.81
C GLY A 42 18.18 7.29 2.55
N CYS A 43 16.94 7.69 2.25
CA CYS A 43 15.86 6.76 1.97
C CYS A 43 16.15 5.94 0.70
N ARG A 44 16.87 6.51 -0.27
CA ARG A 44 17.30 5.83 -1.50
C ARG A 44 18.35 4.76 -1.19
N VAL A 45 19.27 5.06 -0.26
CA VAL A 45 20.26 4.10 0.22
C VAL A 45 19.59 2.93 0.94
N ILE A 46 18.64 3.19 1.85
CA ILE A 46 17.90 2.12 2.54
C ILE A 46 17.13 1.26 1.54
N GLN A 47 16.42 1.87 0.58
CA GLN A 47 15.71 1.13 -0.45
C GLN A 47 16.65 0.21 -1.25
N LYS A 48 17.81 0.70 -1.68
CA LYS A 48 18.78 -0.10 -2.44
C LYS A 48 19.41 -1.21 -1.59
N ALA A 49 19.62 -0.95 -0.30
CA ALA A 49 20.09 -1.96 0.65
C ALA A 49 19.09 -3.11 0.76
N MET A 50 17.79 -2.81 0.93
CA MET A 50 16.74 -3.84 1.04
C MET A 50 16.65 -4.76 -0.19
N GLU A 51 17.08 -4.31 -1.37
CA GLU A 51 17.12 -5.10 -2.60
C GLU A 51 18.33 -6.05 -2.67
N SER A 52 19.36 -5.83 -1.86
CA SER A 52 20.70 -6.37 -2.13
C SER A 52 21.36 -7.09 -0.94
N ILE A 53 20.91 -6.82 0.29
CA ILE A 53 21.44 -7.44 1.51
C ILE A 53 20.66 -8.73 1.85
N ASP A 54 21.28 -9.59 2.68
CA ASP A 54 20.67 -10.83 3.14
C ASP A 54 19.52 -10.61 4.15
N GLU A 55 18.75 -11.68 4.40
CA GLU A 55 17.60 -11.66 5.33
C GLU A 55 18.03 -11.21 6.73
N SER A 56 19.21 -11.60 7.22
CA SER A 56 19.66 -11.23 8.57
C SER A 56 19.80 -9.71 8.72
N LEU A 57 20.40 -9.03 7.73
CA LEU A 57 20.55 -7.58 7.75
C LEU A 57 19.22 -6.86 7.47
N GLN A 58 18.36 -7.41 6.62
CA GLN A 58 16.99 -6.89 6.47
C GLN A 58 16.27 -6.88 7.83
N LEU A 59 16.36 -7.96 8.61
CA LEU A 59 15.75 -8.04 9.93
C LEU A 59 16.30 -7.01 10.93
N GLU A 60 17.59 -6.65 10.85
CA GLU A 60 18.14 -5.56 11.67
C GLU A 60 17.51 -4.21 11.32
N ILE A 61 17.30 -3.92 10.03
CA ILE A 61 16.61 -2.72 9.55
C ILE A 61 15.16 -2.70 10.07
N LEU A 62 14.45 -3.82 9.97
CA LEU A 62 13.06 -3.93 10.45
C LEU A 62 12.93 -3.64 11.94
N LYS A 63 13.84 -4.16 12.76
CA LYS A 63 13.86 -3.94 14.21
C LYS A 63 13.94 -2.45 14.57
N GLU A 64 14.73 -1.67 13.84
CA GLU A 64 14.83 -0.22 14.07
C GLU A 64 13.59 0.54 13.57
N MET A 65 12.85 -0.02 12.60
CA MET A 65 11.60 0.56 12.11
C MET A 65 10.38 0.21 12.98
N GLU A 66 10.47 -0.85 13.78
CA GLU A 66 9.42 -1.26 14.70
C GLU A 66 9.08 -0.13 15.69
N GLY A 67 7.80 0.14 15.88
CA GLY A 67 7.33 1.29 16.67
C GLY A 67 7.32 2.65 15.92
N HIS A 68 7.93 2.74 14.73
CA HIS A 68 7.97 3.97 13.93
C HIS A 68 7.24 3.88 12.58
N VAL A 69 6.57 2.76 12.29
CA VAL A 69 5.90 2.49 11.01
C VAL A 69 4.99 3.64 10.57
N LEU A 70 4.06 4.10 11.43
CA LEU A 70 3.13 5.18 11.06
C LEU A 70 3.85 6.50 10.73
N LYS A 71 4.94 6.80 11.43
CA LYS A 71 5.76 7.98 11.16
C LYS A 71 6.37 7.87 9.76
N CYS A 72 6.94 6.72 9.41
CA CYS A 72 7.50 6.49 8.08
C CYS A 72 6.45 6.55 6.98
N VAL A 73 5.29 5.91 7.17
CA VAL A 73 4.22 5.87 6.16
C VAL A 73 3.70 7.28 5.82
N LYS A 74 3.63 8.17 6.81
CA LYS A 74 3.17 9.55 6.63
C LYS A 74 4.27 10.52 6.16
N ASP A 75 5.52 10.07 6.07
CA ASP A 75 6.64 10.88 5.62
C ASP A 75 6.87 10.78 4.09
N GLN A 76 7.28 11.89 3.46
CA GLN A 76 7.52 11.97 2.02
C GLN A 76 8.66 11.05 1.53
N ASN A 77 9.60 10.69 2.40
CA ASN A 77 10.73 9.81 2.10
C ASN A 77 10.49 8.41 2.67
N GLY A 78 10.06 8.34 3.94
CA GLY A 78 9.88 7.12 4.70
C GLY A 78 8.84 6.17 4.09
N ASN A 79 7.81 6.70 3.42
CA ASN A 79 6.79 5.86 2.80
C ASN A 79 7.40 4.93 1.73
N HIS A 80 8.39 5.40 0.98
CA HIS A 80 9.07 4.59 -0.04
C HIS A 80 9.89 3.46 0.60
N VAL A 81 10.47 3.70 1.78
CA VAL A 81 11.16 2.66 2.53
C VAL A 81 10.18 1.59 3.01
N VAL A 82 9.02 1.98 3.55
CA VAL A 82 8.00 1.01 3.98
C VAL A 82 7.45 0.20 2.79
N GLN A 83 7.20 0.85 1.65
CA GLN A 83 6.82 0.14 0.43
C GLN A 83 7.88 -0.88 0.01
N LYS A 84 9.16 -0.49 0.00
CA LYS A 84 10.27 -1.38 -0.37
C LYS A 84 10.44 -2.55 0.60
N VAL A 85 10.24 -2.30 1.89
CA VAL A 85 10.20 -3.36 2.91
C VAL A 85 9.12 -4.38 2.58
N ILE A 86 7.90 -3.93 2.29
CA ILE A 86 6.78 -4.82 1.96
C ILE A 86 7.05 -5.61 0.66
N GLU A 87 7.68 -4.99 -0.33
CA GLU A 87 8.02 -5.64 -1.61
C GLU A 87 9.14 -6.71 -1.50
N LYS A 88 10.07 -6.56 -0.54
CA LYS A 88 11.34 -7.32 -0.53
C LYS A 88 11.49 -8.27 0.65
N VAL A 89 10.72 -8.08 1.71
CA VAL A 89 10.76 -8.91 2.90
C VAL A 89 9.63 -9.92 2.85
N LYS A 90 9.90 -11.15 3.31
CA LYS A 90 8.88 -12.20 3.34
C LYS A 90 7.71 -11.82 4.28
N PRO A 91 6.46 -12.13 3.91
CA PRO A 91 5.27 -11.77 4.68
C PRO A 91 5.32 -12.13 6.18
N GLU A 92 5.96 -13.23 6.55
CA GLU A 92 6.04 -13.70 7.95
C GLU A 92 6.81 -12.72 8.86
N ARG A 93 7.62 -11.83 8.29
CA ARG A 93 8.35 -10.78 9.02
C ARG A 93 7.64 -9.42 9.03
N LEU A 94 6.55 -9.28 8.28
CA LEU A 94 5.84 -8.01 8.11
C LEU A 94 4.67 -7.84 9.09
N GLN A 95 4.42 -8.81 9.97
CA GLN A 95 3.25 -8.78 10.87
C GLN A 95 3.21 -7.54 11.77
N PHE A 96 4.36 -6.99 12.17
CA PHE A 96 4.42 -5.77 12.97
C PHE A 96 3.83 -4.54 12.24
N ILE A 97 3.91 -4.48 10.90
CA ILE A 97 3.28 -3.43 10.08
C ILE A 97 1.77 -3.60 10.13
N ILE A 98 1.28 -4.83 9.93
CA ILE A 98 -0.16 -5.14 9.96
C ILE A 98 -0.74 -4.82 11.34
N ASN A 99 -0.08 -5.27 12.41
CA ASN A 99 -0.46 -4.98 13.79
C ASN A 99 -0.49 -3.47 14.07
N THR A 100 0.45 -2.71 13.50
CA THR A 100 0.46 -1.26 13.65
C THR A 100 -0.75 -0.61 12.96
N PHE A 101 -1.14 -1.11 11.80
CA PHE A 101 -2.29 -0.58 11.05
C PHE A 101 -3.64 -0.96 11.66
N THR A 102 -3.73 -2.12 12.33
CA THR A 102 -4.99 -2.63 12.89
C THR A 102 -5.16 -2.35 14.38
N LYS A 103 -4.14 -1.79 15.05
CA LYS A 103 -4.10 -1.60 16.51
C LYS A 103 -5.34 -0.91 17.10
N ASN A 104 -5.89 0.08 16.40
CA ASN A 104 -7.02 0.89 16.85
C ASN A 104 -8.28 0.66 16.00
N GLY A 105 -8.46 -0.56 15.48
CA GLY A 105 -9.58 -0.87 14.59
C GLY A 105 -9.39 -0.32 13.17
N PRO A 106 -10.49 -0.06 12.43
CA PRO A 106 -10.44 0.24 10.99
C PRO A 106 -9.96 1.66 10.66
N ASP A 107 -9.99 2.57 11.63
CA ASP A 107 -9.75 4.00 11.41
C ASP A 107 -8.36 4.29 10.86
N THR A 108 -7.33 3.60 11.35
CA THR A 108 -5.96 3.83 10.90
C THR A 108 -5.79 3.43 9.44
N ILE A 109 -6.35 2.29 9.02
CA ILE A 109 -6.32 1.84 7.63
C ILE A 109 -7.09 2.80 6.73
N THR A 110 -8.24 3.29 7.18
CA THR A 110 -9.06 4.27 6.44
C THR A 110 -8.30 5.58 6.26
N GLN A 111 -7.72 6.12 7.34
CA GLN A 111 -6.89 7.34 7.29
C GLN A 111 -5.67 7.18 6.37
N LEU A 112 -4.99 6.04 6.42
CA LEU A 112 -3.84 5.79 5.55
C LEU A 112 -4.27 5.64 4.09
N SER A 113 -5.41 5.02 3.81
CA SER A 113 -5.94 4.86 2.45
C SER A 113 -6.32 6.19 1.80
N MET A 114 -6.71 7.18 2.60
CA MET A 114 -7.00 8.56 2.16
C MET A 114 -5.77 9.49 2.25
N HIS A 115 -4.59 8.97 2.60
CA HIS A 115 -3.36 9.75 2.71
C HIS A 115 -2.55 9.69 1.41
N PRO A 116 -1.96 10.80 0.91
CA PRO A 116 -1.20 10.85 -0.35
C PRO A 116 -0.09 9.80 -0.46
N TYR A 117 0.55 9.46 0.66
CA TYR A 117 1.59 8.43 0.72
C TYR A 117 1.09 7.10 1.27
N GLY A 118 0.10 7.15 2.17
CA GLY A 118 -0.39 5.97 2.88
C GLY A 118 -1.14 5.02 1.94
N CYS A 119 -1.87 5.56 0.96
CA CYS A 119 -2.62 4.79 0.00
C CYS A 119 -1.73 3.84 -0.82
N ARG A 120 -0.48 4.26 -1.10
CA ARG A 120 0.52 3.44 -1.79
C ARG A 120 1.02 2.31 -0.91
N VAL A 121 1.23 2.57 0.38
CA VAL A 121 1.63 1.55 1.35
C VAL A 121 0.52 0.51 1.54
N ILE A 122 -0.75 0.94 1.63
CA ILE A 122 -1.90 0.02 1.71
C ILE A 122 -1.97 -0.86 0.45
N GLN A 123 -1.79 -0.29 -0.75
CA GLN A 123 -1.71 -1.08 -1.98
C GLN A 123 -0.58 -2.13 -1.95
N ARG A 124 0.63 -1.78 -1.50
CA ARG A 124 1.73 -2.76 -1.35
C ARG A 124 1.36 -3.90 -0.39
N VAL A 125 0.64 -3.62 0.70
CA VAL A 125 0.14 -4.67 1.61
C VAL A 125 -0.82 -5.62 0.88
N LEU A 126 -1.75 -5.08 0.09
CA LEU A 126 -2.71 -5.89 -0.67
C LEU A 126 -2.05 -6.72 -1.79
N GLU A 127 -0.93 -6.26 -2.32
CA GLU A 127 -0.18 -6.95 -3.38
C GLU A 127 0.74 -8.06 -2.84
N HIS A 128 1.46 -7.81 -1.73
CA HIS A 128 2.61 -8.62 -1.34
C HIS A 128 2.46 -9.41 -0.04
N CYS A 129 1.56 -9.02 0.87
CA CYS A 129 1.38 -9.75 2.12
C CYS A 129 0.61 -11.07 1.91
N SER A 130 0.57 -11.93 2.93
CA SER A 130 -0.23 -13.16 2.86
C SER A 130 -1.74 -12.85 2.91
N GLU A 131 -2.59 -13.80 2.51
CA GLU A 131 -4.05 -13.59 2.56
C GLU A 131 -4.55 -13.34 3.98
N GLU A 132 -3.96 -14.00 4.98
CA GLU A 132 -4.27 -13.79 6.40
C GLU A 132 -3.93 -12.36 6.85
N GLN A 133 -2.85 -11.80 6.32
CA GLN A 133 -2.42 -10.42 6.61
C GLN A 133 -3.24 -9.37 5.88
N LYS A 134 -3.66 -9.66 4.63
CA LYS A 134 -4.55 -8.79 3.86
C LYS A 134 -5.93 -8.71 4.46
N ARG A 135 -6.44 -9.83 5.01
CA ARG A 135 -7.82 -9.95 5.47
C ARG A 135 -8.28 -8.83 6.44
N PRO A 136 -7.57 -8.54 7.55
CA PRO A 136 -7.98 -7.46 8.44
C PRO A 136 -7.90 -6.07 7.78
N VAL A 137 -7.00 -5.89 6.82
CA VAL A 137 -6.92 -4.64 6.04
C VAL A 137 -8.14 -4.49 5.14
N LEU A 138 -8.50 -5.54 4.40
CA LEU A 138 -9.68 -5.56 3.54
C LEU A 138 -10.98 -5.36 4.34
N GLU A 139 -11.13 -5.99 5.52
CA GLU A 139 -12.32 -5.75 6.36
C GLU A 139 -12.42 -4.30 6.84
N ALA A 140 -11.30 -3.66 7.17
CA ALA A 140 -11.30 -2.25 7.54
C ALA A 140 -11.67 -1.33 6.35
N LEU A 141 -11.23 -1.67 5.14
CA LEU A 141 -11.61 -0.95 3.92
C LEU A 141 -13.12 -1.10 3.65
N HIS A 142 -13.66 -2.32 3.74
CA HIS A 142 -15.09 -2.58 3.58
C HIS A 142 -15.95 -1.85 4.60
N ALA A 143 -15.48 -1.71 5.85
CA ALA A 143 -16.18 -0.96 6.88
C ALA A 143 -16.34 0.54 6.58
N ASN A 144 -15.55 1.10 5.64
CA ASN A 144 -15.54 2.52 5.30
C ASN A 144 -15.60 2.76 3.78
N MET A 145 -16.20 1.82 3.03
CA MET A 145 -16.09 1.77 1.57
C MET A 145 -16.64 3.02 0.87
N SER A 146 -17.85 3.48 1.22
CA SER A 146 -18.45 4.70 0.65
C SER A 146 -17.58 5.94 0.84
N THR A 147 -16.92 6.10 1.99
CA THR A 147 -15.96 7.18 2.24
C THR A 147 -14.75 7.08 1.32
N LEU A 148 -14.18 5.88 1.14
CA LEU A 148 -13.01 5.66 0.32
C LEU A 148 -13.29 5.88 -1.17
N ILE A 149 -14.46 5.47 -1.65
CA ILE A 149 -14.88 5.61 -3.06
C ILE A 149 -14.83 7.06 -3.54
N VAL A 150 -15.23 8.01 -2.68
CA VAL A 150 -15.29 9.43 -3.02
C VAL A 150 -14.03 10.21 -2.64
N ASP A 151 -13.06 9.59 -1.96
CA ASP A 151 -11.82 10.27 -1.59
C ASP A 151 -10.83 10.35 -2.77
N GLN A 152 -10.03 11.43 -2.80
CA GLN A 152 -9.07 11.70 -3.88
C GLN A 152 -7.92 10.68 -3.98
N TYR A 153 -7.60 9.97 -2.88
CA TYR A 153 -6.59 8.91 -2.83
C TYR A 153 -7.22 7.53 -2.58
N GLY A 154 -8.24 7.48 -1.71
CA GLY A 154 -8.96 6.26 -1.33
C GLY A 154 -9.55 5.53 -2.53
N ASN A 155 -10.04 6.26 -3.54
CA ASN A 155 -10.60 5.66 -4.75
C ASN A 155 -9.59 4.73 -5.46
N TYR A 156 -8.29 5.03 -5.42
CA TYR A 156 -7.27 4.16 -6.02
C TYR A 156 -7.08 2.86 -5.24
N VAL A 157 -7.25 2.89 -3.91
CA VAL A 157 -7.21 1.67 -3.09
C VAL A 157 -8.42 0.80 -3.40
N VAL A 158 -9.61 1.39 -3.57
CA VAL A 158 -10.83 0.66 -3.96
C VAL A 158 -10.67 0.04 -5.35
N GLN A 159 -10.23 0.83 -6.34
CA GLN A 159 -9.94 0.34 -7.69
C GLN A 159 -8.94 -0.82 -7.67
N HIS A 160 -7.91 -0.75 -6.83
CA HIS A 160 -6.92 -1.81 -6.69
C HIS A 160 -7.56 -3.13 -6.19
N VAL A 161 -8.47 -3.07 -5.20
CA VAL A 161 -9.21 -4.25 -4.73
C VAL A 161 -10.15 -4.79 -5.82
N ILE A 162 -10.78 -3.91 -6.61
CA ILE A 162 -11.62 -4.34 -7.73
C ILE A 162 -10.79 -5.11 -8.77
N GLU A 163 -9.59 -4.64 -9.12
CA GLU A 163 -8.76 -5.23 -10.17
C GLU A 163 -8.07 -6.53 -9.72
N HIS A 164 -7.54 -6.57 -8.50
CA HIS A 164 -6.62 -7.63 -8.05
C HIS A 164 -7.16 -8.45 -6.87
N GLY A 165 -8.23 -8.00 -6.22
CA GLY A 165 -8.84 -8.68 -5.10
C GLY A 165 -9.66 -9.92 -5.49
N SER A 166 -10.04 -10.68 -4.47
CA SER A 166 -10.92 -11.85 -4.63
C SER A 166 -12.26 -11.45 -5.24
N ASN A 167 -12.95 -12.42 -5.87
CA ASN A 167 -14.31 -12.17 -6.36
C ASN A 167 -15.25 -11.73 -5.23
N GLN A 168 -15.12 -12.32 -4.04
CA GLN A 168 -15.93 -11.94 -2.87
C GLN A 168 -15.73 -10.47 -2.48
N ASP A 169 -14.49 -10.00 -2.46
CA ASP A 169 -14.18 -8.61 -2.12
C ASP A 169 -14.68 -7.65 -3.20
N ARG A 170 -14.51 -8.01 -4.47
CA ARG A 170 -15.02 -7.22 -5.60
C ARG A 170 -16.54 -7.13 -5.60
N ASP A 171 -17.21 -8.23 -5.33
CA ASP A 171 -18.67 -8.30 -5.29
C ASP A 171 -19.23 -7.43 -4.16
N ARG A 172 -18.59 -7.42 -2.98
CA ARG A 172 -18.94 -6.49 -1.89
C ARG A 172 -18.84 -5.01 -2.32
N ILE A 173 -17.80 -4.66 -3.07
CA ILE A 173 -17.65 -3.28 -3.59
C ILE A 173 -18.75 -2.96 -4.60
N VAL A 174 -19.11 -3.90 -5.47
CA VAL A 174 -20.23 -3.71 -6.41
C VAL A 174 -21.54 -3.47 -5.65
N GLN A 175 -21.80 -4.24 -4.59
CA GLN A 175 -23.01 -4.07 -3.78
C GLN A 175 -23.04 -2.71 -3.06
N GLU A 176 -21.89 -2.16 -2.67
CA GLU A 176 -21.80 -0.82 -2.06
C GLU A 176 -22.14 0.29 -3.06
N VAL A 177 -21.77 0.13 -4.35
CA VAL A 177 -22.06 1.14 -5.39
C VAL A 177 -23.44 1.01 -6.00
N ALA A 178 -24.05 -0.18 -5.94
CA ALA A 178 -25.41 -0.42 -6.38
C ALA A 178 -26.41 0.45 -5.61
N GLY A 179 -27.45 0.92 -6.30
CA GLY A 179 -28.42 1.91 -5.82
C GLY A 179 -27.92 3.35 -5.81
N ASN A 180 -26.63 3.61 -6.11
CA ASN A 180 -26.03 4.94 -6.14
C ASN A 180 -25.19 5.18 -7.42
N VAL A 181 -25.36 4.37 -8.46
CA VAL A 181 -24.49 4.39 -9.66
C VAL A 181 -24.48 5.76 -10.33
N LEU A 182 -25.64 6.39 -10.52
CA LEU A 182 -25.73 7.72 -11.14
C LEU A 182 -24.98 8.79 -10.32
N ARG A 183 -25.13 8.77 -8.98
CA ARG A 183 -24.46 9.70 -8.08
C ARG A 183 -22.94 9.54 -8.14
N TYR A 184 -22.44 8.30 -8.08
CA TYR A 184 -21.01 8.03 -8.14
C TYR A 184 -20.42 8.30 -9.54
N ALA A 185 -21.16 8.03 -10.61
CA ALA A 185 -20.74 8.35 -11.98
C ALA A 185 -20.54 9.86 -12.23
N GLN A 186 -21.26 10.71 -11.50
CA GLN A 186 -21.12 12.18 -11.58
C GLN A 186 -20.04 12.74 -10.65
N HIS A 187 -19.46 11.93 -9.77
CA HIS A 187 -18.45 12.37 -8.81
C HIS A 187 -17.03 12.18 -9.36
N LYS A 188 -16.20 13.24 -9.32
CA LYS A 188 -14.84 13.29 -9.91
C LYS A 188 -13.96 12.06 -9.66
N PHE A 189 -14.02 11.50 -8.45
CA PHE A 189 -13.19 10.35 -8.06
C PHE A 189 -13.93 9.02 -8.17
N ALA A 190 -15.22 9.00 -7.85
CA ALA A 190 -15.98 7.76 -7.76
C ALA A 190 -16.38 7.24 -9.13
N SER A 191 -16.44 8.10 -10.16
CA SER A 191 -16.68 7.69 -11.54
C SER A 191 -15.67 6.64 -12.00
N ASN A 192 -14.39 6.78 -11.63
CA ASN A 192 -13.35 5.80 -11.94
C ASN A 192 -13.61 4.45 -11.26
N VAL A 193 -14.19 4.45 -10.05
CA VAL A 193 -14.58 3.22 -9.35
C VAL A 193 -15.72 2.52 -10.11
N ILE A 194 -16.72 3.26 -10.59
CA ILE A 194 -17.81 2.72 -11.41
C ILE A 194 -17.25 2.09 -12.71
N GLU A 195 -16.37 2.80 -13.41
CA GLU A 195 -15.69 2.27 -14.60
C GLU A 195 -14.92 0.97 -14.29
N LYS A 196 -14.23 0.91 -13.14
CA LYS A 196 -13.57 -0.31 -12.68
C LYS A 196 -14.52 -1.45 -12.41
N CYS A 197 -15.65 -1.20 -11.74
CA CYS A 197 -16.68 -2.22 -11.55
C CYS A 197 -17.18 -2.75 -12.91
N LEU A 198 -17.49 -1.87 -13.87
CA LEU A 198 -17.96 -2.26 -15.20
C LEU A 198 -16.92 -3.03 -16.04
N THR A 199 -15.62 -2.80 -15.79
CA THR A 199 -14.55 -3.52 -16.49
C THR A 199 -14.18 -4.85 -15.83
N CYS A 200 -14.14 -4.92 -14.50
CA CYS A 200 -13.59 -6.06 -13.75
C CYS A 200 -14.62 -6.97 -13.07
N ALA A 201 -15.85 -6.50 -12.80
CA ALA A 201 -16.84 -7.32 -12.11
C ALA A 201 -17.33 -8.52 -12.95
N ALA A 202 -17.94 -9.50 -12.30
CA ALA A 202 -18.59 -10.61 -12.99
C ALA A 202 -19.79 -10.12 -13.85
N ARG A 203 -20.16 -10.87 -14.88
CA ARG A 203 -21.26 -10.48 -15.80
C ARG A 203 -22.57 -10.10 -15.09
N PRO A 204 -23.07 -10.84 -14.08
CA PRO A 204 -24.30 -10.45 -13.37
C PRO A 204 -24.18 -9.09 -12.68
N HIS A 205 -23.02 -8.81 -12.08
CA HIS A 205 -22.72 -7.54 -11.43
C HIS A 205 -22.61 -6.39 -12.43
N LYS A 206 -22.05 -6.61 -13.63
CA LYS A 206 -22.06 -5.60 -14.69
C LYS A 206 -23.48 -5.28 -15.15
N THR A 207 -24.30 -6.31 -15.39
CA THR A 207 -25.70 -6.14 -15.79
C THR A 207 -26.48 -5.34 -14.76
N LEU A 208 -26.33 -5.67 -13.47
CA LEU A 208 -26.95 -4.93 -12.36
C LEU A 208 -26.67 -3.42 -12.45
N LEU A 209 -25.39 -3.03 -12.59
CA LEU A 209 -25.00 -1.62 -12.63
C LEU A 209 -25.47 -0.90 -13.91
N ILE A 210 -25.50 -1.60 -15.04
CA ILE A 210 -25.96 -1.05 -16.32
C ILE A 210 -27.48 -0.84 -16.29
N ASP A 211 -28.24 -1.83 -15.80
CA ASP A 211 -29.70 -1.75 -15.71
C ASP A 211 -30.13 -0.61 -14.77
N GLU A 212 -29.42 -0.43 -13.65
CA GLU A 212 -29.64 0.70 -12.75
C GLU A 212 -29.42 2.05 -13.45
N PHE A 213 -28.37 2.17 -14.26
CA PHE A 213 -28.05 3.41 -14.96
C PHE A 213 -29.03 3.74 -16.11
N CYS A 214 -29.46 2.72 -16.86
CA CYS A 214 -30.42 2.88 -17.95
C CYS A 214 -31.84 3.15 -17.45
N GLY A 215 -32.12 2.92 -16.17
CA GLY A 215 -33.47 2.83 -15.62
C GLY A 215 -34.13 1.51 -16.02
N THR A 216 -35.01 0.98 -15.17
CA THR A 216 -35.90 -0.10 -15.60
C THR A 216 -36.70 0.40 -16.81
N PRO A 217 -36.84 -0.36 -17.90
CA PRO A 217 -37.59 0.06 -19.09
C PRO A 217 -39.09 0.38 -18.89
N ASN A 218 -39.59 0.42 -17.65
CA ASN A 218 -41.01 0.50 -17.29
C ASN A 218 -41.33 1.47 -16.13
N GLU A 219 -40.53 2.52 -15.91
CA GLU A 219 -40.96 3.70 -15.12
C GLU A 219 -40.96 4.98 -15.96
#